data_AF-A9DW70-F1
#
_entry.id   AF-A9DW70-F1
#
_cell.length_a   1.000
_cell.length_b   1.000
_cell.length_c   1.000
_cell.angle_alpha   90.00
_cell.angle_beta   90.00
_cell.angle_gamma   90.00
#
_symmetry.space_group_name_H-M   'P 1'
#
loop_
_entity.id
_entity.type
_entity.pdbx_description
1 polymer ?
#
loop_
_entity_poly.entity_id
_entity_poly.type
_entity_poly.pdbx_seq_one_letter_code
_entity_poly.pdbx_strand_id
1 'polypeptide(L)'
;MNKKVLIITGAGLLIGFAEAIIYYNLGKNEKNEEFKFQLPQGMELLKTSGIIIATSLATAALSNIIESWVGKDQPLTPAIS
;
A
#
# COMPACT_ATOMS: atom_id res chain seq x y z
N MET A 1 -4.14 -18.17 4.77
CA MET A 1 -3.71 -16.99 3.98
C MET A 1 -2.27 -17.22 3.51
N ASN A 2 -1.99 -17.04 2.22
CA ASN A 2 -0.68 -17.34 1.63
C ASN A 2 0.38 -16.32 2.13
N LYS A 3 1.57 -16.79 2.56
CA LYS A 3 2.65 -15.92 3.04
C LYS A 3 3.03 -14.84 2.01
N LYS A 4 2.95 -15.16 0.71
CA LYS A 4 3.21 -14.18 -0.36
C LYS A 4 2.22 -13.00 -0.33
N VAL A 5 0.92 -13.28 -0.19
CA VAL A 5 -0.12 -12.25 -0.12
C VAL A 5 0.08 -11.35 1.10
N LEU A 6 0.42 -11.93 2.26
CA LEU A 6 0.71 -11.15 3.47
C LEU A 6 1.93 -10.22 3.29
N ILE A 7 2.98 -10.70 2.64
CA ILE A 7 4.19 -9.91 2.36
C ILE A 7 3.89 -8.77 1.37
N ILE A 8 3.16 -9.06 0.29
CA ILE A 8 2.81 -8.05 -0.73
C ILE A 8 1.89 -6.99 -0.14
N THR A 9 0.86 -7.38 0.61
CA THR A 9 -0.02 -6.45 1.30
C THR A 9 0.73 -5.62 2.35
N GLY A 10 1.63 -6.23 3.12
CA GLY A 10 2.45 -5.52 4.09
C GLY A 10 3.38 -4.49 3.44
N ALA A 11 4.05 -4.86 2.35
CA ALA A 11 4.91 -3.95 1.59
C ALA A 11 4.10 -2.79 0.97
N GLY A 12 2.93 -3.08 0.38
CA GLY A 12 2.05 -2.05 -0.18
C GLY A 12 1.55 -1.08 0.88
N LEU A 13 1.22 -1.58 2.08
CA LEU A 13 0.77 -0.75 3.19
C LEU A 13 1.89 0.17 3.71
N LEU A 14 3.12 -0.34 3.84
CA LEU A 14 4.29 0.48 4.22
C LEU A 14 4.60 1.56 3.18
N ILE A 15 4.57 1.21 1.89
CA ILE A 15 4.78 2.17 0.79
C ILE A 15 3.69 3.24 0.81
N GLY A 16 2.42 2.85 0.92
CA GLY A 16 1.30 3.79 0.97
C GLY A 16 1.38 4.74 2.17
N PHE A 17 1.87 4.28 3.32
CA PHE A 17 2.13 5.16 4.46
C PHE A 17 3.25 6.16 4.19
N ALA A 18 4.36 5.72 3.58
CA ALA A 18 5.47 6.60 3.22
C ALA A 18 5.03 7.68 2.22
N GLU A 19 4.33 7.28 1.16
CA GLU A 19 3.77 8.19 0.15
C GLU A 19 2.82 9.20 0.78
N ALA A 20 1.92 8.75 1.66
CA ALA A 20 0.98 9.65 2.31
C ALA A 20 1.67 10.70 3.21
N ILE A 21 2.76 10.32 3.89
CA ILE A 21 3.58 11.27 4.67
C ILE A 21 4.27 12.27 3.75
N ILE A 22 4.79 11.82 2.60
CA ILE A 22 5.43 12.71 1.62
C ILE A 22 4.40 13.71 1.06
N TYR A 23 3.24 13.23 0.60
CA TYR A 23 2.19 14.11 0.06
C TYR A 23 1.64 15.08 1.10
N TYR A 24 1.51 14.64 2.35
CA TYR A 24 1.11 15.51 3.45
C TYR A 24 2.09 16.68 3.63
N ASN A 25 3.39 16.38 3.63
CA ASN A 25 4.43 17.38 3.78
C ASN A 25 4.54 18.31 2.58
N LEU A 26 4.41 17.80 1.37
CA LEU A 26 4.39 18.64 0.17
C LEU A 26 3.23 19.64 0.21
N GLY A 27 2.01 19.18 0.55
CA GLY A 27 0.85 20.07 0.66
C GLY A 27 0.97 21.11 1.78
N LYS A 28 1.49 20.73 2.96
CA LYS A 28 1.68 21.68 4.08
C LYS A 28 2.82 22.68 3.85
N ASN A 29 3.78 22.35 2.99
CA ASN A 29 4.90 23.23 2.64
C ASN A 29 4.70 24.02 1.35
N GLU A 30 3.58 23.87 0.63
CA GLU A 30 3.30 24.56 -0.64
C GLU A 30 3.45 26.09 -0.57
N LYS A 31 3.18 26.69 0.61
CA LYS A 31 3.27 28.13 0.85
C LYS A 31 4.38 28.55 1.82
N ASN A 32 5.23 27.60 2.24
CA ASN A 32 6.33 27.89 3.15
C ASN A 32 7.62 28.07 2.36
N GLU A 33 8.42 29.07 2.75
CA GLU A 33 9.73 29.35 2.13
C GLU A 33 10.79 28.29 2.51
N GLU A 34 10.60 27.59 3.63
CA GLU A 34 11.46 26.51 4.10
C GLU A 34 10.65 25.21 4.32
N PHE A 35 11.22 24.08 3.89
CA PHE A 35 10.60 22.77 4.06
C PHE A 35 10.60 22.33 5.53
N LYS A 36 9.41 22.14 6.11
CA LYS A 36 9.23 21.64 7.48
C LYS A 36 8.59 20.26 7.46
N PHE A 37 9.33 19.28 7.95
CA PHE A 37 8.81 17.92 8.13
C PHE A 37 7.78 17.88 9.26
N GLN A 38 6.58 17.43 8.94
CA GLN A 38 5.41 17.34 9.79
C GLN A 38 4.75 15.98 9.56
N LEU A 39 4.40 15.29 10.64
CA LEU A 39 3.54 14.12 10.51
C LEU A 39 2.08 14.57 10.60
N PRO A 40 1.16 13.94 9.84
CA PRO A 40 -0.26 14.19 10.01
C PRO A 40 -0.66 13.91 11.46
N GLN A 41 -1.50 14.76 12.07
CA GLN A 41 -1.90 14.63 13.47
C GLN A 41 -3.43 14.48 13.62
N GLY A 42 -3.84 13.78 14.66
CA GLY A 42 -5.25 13.65 15.07
C GLY A 42 -6.17 13.14 13.95
N MET A 43 -7.15 13.96 13.58
CA MET A 43 -8.20 13.63 12.60
C MET A 43 -7.65 13.40 11.18
N GLU A 44 -6.59 14.09 10.79
CA GLU A 44 -5.95 13.95 9.47
C GLU A 44 -5.23 12.60 9.36
N LEU A 45 -4.52 12.20 10.42
CA LEU A 45 -3.83 10.91 10.51
C LEU A 45 -4.84 9.75 10.41
N LEU A 46 -5.98 9.88 11.09
CA LEU A 46 -7.07 8.91 11.07
C LEU A 46 -7.73 8.79 9.68
N LYS A 47 -7.98 9.92 9.01
CA LYS A 47 -8.50 9.94 7.63
C LYS A 47 -7.53 9.27 6.67
N THR A 48 -6.25 9.66 6.70
CA THR A 48 -5.22 9.11 5.81
C THR A 48 -5.00 7.62 6.05
N SER A 49 -4.89 7.20 7.32
CA SER A 49 -4.76 5.78 7.67
C SER A 49 -5.99 4.98 7.25
N GLY A 50 -7.20 5.55 7.42
CA GLY A 50 -8.44 4.92 6.99
C GLY A 50 -8.50 4.70 5.48
N ILE A 51 -8.07 5.68 4.68
CA ILE A 51 -7.97 5.55 3.22
C ILE A 51 -6.97 4.45 2.86
N ILE A 52 -5.78 4.43 3.46
CA ILE A 52 -4.74 3.42 3.17
C ILE A 52 -5.24 2.02 3.51
N ILE A 53 -5.90 1.84 4.66
CA ILE A 53 -6.46 0.55 5.07
C ILE A 53 -7.56 0.11 4.11
N ALA A 54 -8.50 0.99 3.78
CA ALA A 54 -9.59 0.69 2.86
C ALA A 54 -9.07 0.29 1.46
N THR A 55 -8.13 1.06 0.91
CA THR A 55 -7.50 0.76 -0.38
C THR A 55 -6.73 -0.56 -0.31
N SER A 56 -5.96 -0.81 0.76
CA SER A 56 -5.21 -2.07 0.90
C SER A 56 -6.12 -3.29 0.96
N LEU A 57 -7.25 -3.19 1.67
CA LEU A 57 -8.27 -4.25 1.71
C LEU A 57 -8.93 -4.45 0.35
N ALA A 58 -9.25 -3.37 -0.37
CA ALA A 58 -9.79 -3.43 -1.72
C ALA A 58 -8.80 -4.09 -2.70
N THR A 59 -7.53 -3.70 -2.66
CA THR A 59 -6.46 -4.32 -3.46
C THR A 59 -6.29 -5.80 -3.14
N ALA A 60 -6.34 -6.18 -1.87
CA ALA A 60 -6.27 -7.58 -1.47
C ALA A 60 -7.47 -8.39 -1.97
N ALA A 61 -8.68 -7.84 -1.89
CA ALA A 61 -9.89 -8.45 -2.43
C ALA A 61 -9.80 -8.63 -3.96
N LEU A 62 -9.39 -7.58 -4.68
CA LEU A 62 -9.19 -7.61 -6.12
C LEU A 62 -8.10 -8.62 -6.53
N SER A 63 -7.00 -8.68 -5.78
CA SER A 63 -5.91 -9.62 -6.03
C SER A 63 -6.38 -11.07 -5.92
N ASN A 64 -7.19 -11.40 -4.91
CA ASN A 64 -7.78 -12.73 -4.77
C ASN A 64 -8.73 -13.07 -5.93
N ILE A 65 -9.50 -12.11 -6.43
CA ILE A 65 -10.39 -12.30 -7.59
C ILE A 65 -9.55 -12.57 -8.85
N ILE A 66 -8.51 -11.77 -9.08
CA ILE A 66 -7.61 -11.92 -10.23
C ILE A 66 -6.86 -13.26 -10.16
N GLU A 67 -6.33 -13.66 -9.01
CA GLU A 67 -5.69 -14.97 -8.82
C GLU A 67 -6.64 -16.13 -9.11
N SER A 68 -7.92 -15.99 -8.76
CA SER A 68 -8.97 -16.98 -9.05
C SER A 68 -9.30 -17.08 -10.54
N TRP A 69 -9.26 -15.96 -11.27
CA TRP A 69 -9.56 -15.90 -12.71
C TRP A 69 -8.38 -16.28 -13.60
N VAL A 70 -7.16 -15.93 -13.18
CA VAL A 70 -5.93 -16.19 -13.94
C VAL A 70 -5.46 -17.64 -13.78
N GLY A 71 -5.90 -18.35 -12.74
CA GLY A 71 -5.73 -19.79 -12.62
C GLY A 71 -4.30 -20.24 -12.30
N LYS A 72 -4.20 -21.12 -11.30
CA LYS A 72 -3.03 -21.98 -11.07
C LYS A 72 -2.84 -22.90 -12.27
N ASP A 73 -1.65 -22.86 -12.89
CA ASP A 73 -0.85 -24.03 -13.28
C ASP A 73 0.31 -23.62 -14.19
N GLN A 74 1.28 -22.88 -13.63
CA GLN A 74 2.64 -22.95 -14.15
C GLN A 74 3.58 -23.29 -13.00
N PRO A 75 4.21 -24.47 -13.00
CA PRO A 75 5.30 -24.75 -12.07
C PRO A 75 6.39 -23.73 -12.31
N LEU A 76 6.65 -22.87 -11.32
CA LEU A 76 7.69 -21.83 -11.35
C LEU A 76 9.12 -22.42 -11.27
N THR A 77 9.24 -23.76 -11.29
CA THR A 77 10.51 -24.49 -11.33
C THR A 77 10.69 -25.06 -12.73
N PRO A 78 11.84 -24.82 -13.40
CA PRO A 78 12.13 -25.51 -14.65
C PRO A 78 12.18 -27.02 -14.39
N ALA A 79 11.47 -27.79 -15.20
CA ALA A 79 11.62 -29.23 -15.21
C ALA A 79 13.02 -29.54 -15.77
N ILE A 80 13.92 -29.94 -14.88
CA ILE A 80 15.22 -30.49 -15.27
C ILE A 80 14.93 -31.94 -15.69
N SER A 81 14.85 -32.19 -17.00
CA SER A 81 14.89 -33.53 -17.60
C SER A 81 16.30 -33.86 -18.04
#